data_AF-A0A949ZDQ8-F1
#
_entry.id   AF-A0A949ZDQ8-F1
#
_cell.length_a   1.000
_cell.length_b   1.000
_cell.length_c   1.000
_cell.angle_alpha   90.00
_cell.angle_beta   90.00
_cell.angle_gamma   90.00
#
_symmetry.space_group_name_H-M   'P 1'
#
loop_
_entity.id
_entity.type
_entity.pdbx_description
1 polymer ?
#
loop_
_entity_poly.entity_id
_entity_poly.type
_entity_poly.pdbx_seq_one_letter_code
_entity_poly.pdbx_strand_id
1 'polypeptide(L)'
;MGATLGDTGETEVLRLLSVIAAESAGPGLALGTGDDAAVWRPPAGAEVALSQDALVEGRDFRWEWISPRQLGARALEVSLSD
;
A
#
# COMPACT_ATOMS: atom_id res chain seq x y z
N MET A 1 -21.21 -11.92 16.88
CA MET A 1 -20.21 -10.85 16.64
C MET A 1 -19.21 -11.41 15.65
N GLY A 2 -18.86 -10.67 14.60
CA GLY A 2 -17.82 -11.10 13.66
C GLY A 2 -16.43 -11.09 14.30
N ALA A 3 -15.46 -11.73 13.66
CA ALA A 3 -14.05 -11.65 14.06
C ALA A 3 -13.56 -10.20 14.00
N THR A 4 -12.65 -9.82 14.91
CA THR A 4 -11.97 -8.52 14.85
C THR A 4 -10.80 -8.57 13.85
N LEU A 5 -10.29 -7.41 13.43
CA LEU A 5 -9.08 -7.35 12.59
C LEU A 5 -7.88 -8.07 13.24
N GLY A 6 -7.76 -7.98 14.56
CA GLY A 6 -6.70 -8.66 15.31
C GLY A 6 -6.81 -10.19 15.28
N ASP A 7 -8.03 -10.73 15.20
CA ASP A 7 -8.27 -12.17 15.11
C ASP A 7 -8.04 -12.71 13.68
N THR A 8 -8.26 -11.86 12.67
CA THR A 8 -8.20 -12.23 11.24
C THR A 8 -6.77 -12.29 10.71
N GLY A 9 -5.89 -11.38 11.14
CA GLY A 9 -4.52 -11.28 10.64
C GLY A 9 -4.41 -10.62 9.26
N GLU A 10 -3.21 -10.13 8.94
CA GLU A 10 -2.96 -9.25 7.80
C GLU A 10 -3.27 -9.92 6.45
N THR A 11 -2.76 -11.12 6.21
CA THR A 11 -2.93 -11.82 4.93
C THR A 11 -4.40 -11.99 4.55
N GLU A 12 -5.23 -12.35 5.53
CA GLU A 12 -6.66 -12.55 5.29
C GLU A 12 -7.40 -11.22 5.12
N VAL A 13 -7.01 -10.18 5.87
CA VAL A 13 -7.54 -8.82 5.64
C VAL A 13 -7.20 -8.33 4.23
N LEU A 14 -5.96 -8.50 3.76
CA LEU A 14 -5.54 -8.12 2.40
C LEU A 14 -6.32 -8.90 1.34
N ARG A 15 -6.52 -10.20 1.54
CA ARG A 15 -7.35 -11.02 0.64
C ARG A 15 -8.79 -10.53 0.57
N LEU A 16 -9.37 -10.12 1.69
CA LEU A 16 -10.73 -9.56 1.72
C LEU A 16 -10.80 -8.20 1.02
N LEU A 17 -9.79 -7.35 1.24
CA LEU A 17 -9.69 -6.05 0.56
C LEU A 17 -9.51 -6.20 -0.95
N SER A 18 -8.75 -7.19 -1.43
CA SER A 18 -8.58 -7.41 -2.87
C SER A 18 -9.89 -7.81 -3.56
N VAL A 19 -10.74 -8.60 -2.87
CA VAL A 19 -12.09 -8.94 -3.36
C VAL A 19 -12.95 -7.68 -3.48
N ILE A 20 -12.98 -6.83 -2.45
CA ILE A 20 -13.75 -5.58 -2.45
C ILE A 20 -13.24 -4.61 -3.54
N ALA A 21 -11.92 -4.52 -3.70
CA ALA A 21 -11.29 -3.66 -4.71
C ALA A 21 -11.61 -4.14 -6.14
N ALA A 22 -11.63 -5.45 -6.38
CA ALA A 22 -11.98 -6.02 -7.68
C ALA A 22 -13.43 -5.70 -8.09
N GLU A 23 -14.36 -5.68 -7.14
CA GLU A 23 -15.76 -5.28 -7.40
C GLU A 23 -15.91 -3.80 -7.73
N SER A 24 -14.94 -2.97 -7.32
CA SER A 24 -14.95 -1.51 -7.49
C SER A 24 -13.99 -1.01 -8.57
N ALA A 25 -13.43 -1.92 -9.39
CA ALA A 25 -12.40 -1.57 -10.37
C ALA A 25 -12.92 -0.59 -11.44
N GLY A 26 -12.30 0.60 -11.50
CA GLY A 26 -12.62 1.62 -12.48
C GLY A 26 -11.99 1.39 -13.86
N PRO A 27 -12.48 2.10 -14.90
CA PRO A 27 -11.89 2.02 -16.24
C PRO A 27 -10.41 2.44 -16.22
N GLY A 28 -9.58 1.71 -16.96
CA GLY A 28 -8.14 1.96 -17.08
C GLY A 28 -7.29 1.27 -16.00
N LEU A 29 -7.86 0.54 -15.04
CA LEU A 29 -7.08 -0.34 -14.19
C LEU A 29 -6.51 -1.51 -15.03
N ALA A 30 -5.20 -1.52 -15.22
CA ALA A 30 -4.50 -2.52 -16.03
C ALA A 30 -4.05 -3.72 -15.18
N LEU A 31 -3.63 -3.46 -13.93
CA LEU A 31 -3.31 -4.47 -12.92
C LEU A 31 -3.91 -4.02 -11.59
N GLY A 32 -4.72 -4.90 -10.96
CA GLY A 32 -5.35 -4.63 -9.66
C GLY A 32 -4.37 -4.79 -8.50
N THR A 33 -4.86 -4.55 -7.28
CA THR A 33 -4.10 -4.81 -6.04
C THR A 33 -3.83 -6.31 -5.86
N GLY A 34 -2.62 -6.69 -5.44
CA GLY A 34 -2.27 -8.10 -5.23
C GLY A 34 -0.79 -8.47 -5.36
N ASP A 35 0.07 -7.50 -5.68
CA ASP A 35 1.54 -7.62 -5.70
C ASP A 35 2.11 -6.31 -5.09
N ASP A 36 3.33 -5.91 -5.44
CA ASP A 36 3.99 -4.70 -4.91
C ASP A 36 3.29 -3.37 -5.31
N ALA A 37 2.63 -3.30 -6.48
CA ALA A 37 1.91 -2.10 -6.92
C ALA A 37 0.69 -2.42 -7.80
N ALA A 38 -0.26 -1.49 -7.87
CA ALA A 38 -1.33 -1.49 -8.88
C ALA A 38 -0.94 -0.66 -10.10
N VAL A 39 -1.37 -1.07 -11.30
CA VAL A 39 -1.07 -0.33 -12.55
C VAL A 39 -2.35 0.27 -13.12
N TRP A 40 -2.33 1.59 -13.28
CA TRP A 40 -3.39 2.35 -13.91
C TRP A 40 -2.92 2.96 -15.23
N ARG A 41 -3.73 2.85 -16.28
CA ARG A 41 -3.51 3.42 -17.61
C ARG A 41 -4.47 4.58 -17.86
N PRO A 42 -4.08 5.83 -17.57
CA PRO A 42 -4.84 7.01 -17.98
C PRO A 42 -4.99 7.10 -19.51
N PRO A 43 -6.00 7.84 -20.00
CA PRO A 43 -6.20 8.08 -21.43
C PRO A 43 -4.99 8.70 -22.16
N ALA A 44 -4.12 9.41 -21.43
CA ALA A 44 -2.88 9.99 -21.97
C ALA A 44 -1.81 8.93 -22.34
N GLY A 45 -2.08 7.64 -22.09
CA GLY A 45 -1.35 6.51 -22.68
C GLY A 45 -0.14 6.00 -21.91
N ALA A 46 0.27 6.66 -20.82
CA ALA A 46 1.31 6.16 -19.93
C ALA A 46 0.73 5.15 -18.92
N GLU A 47 1.54 4.20 -18.47
CA GLU A 47 1.23 3.37 -17.29
C GLU A 47 1.71 4.10 -16.04
N VAL A 48 0.88 4.08 -14.99
CA VAL A 48 1.16 4.66 -13.69
C VAL A 48 1.12 3.53 -12.67
N ALA A 49 2.26 3.22 -12.06
CA ALA A 49 2.33 2.35 -10.90
C ALA A 49 1.92 3.15 -9.65
N LEU A 50 1.06 2.55 -8.83
CA LEU A 50 0.54 3.11 -7.59
C LEU A 50 0.84 2.10 -6.47
N SER A 51 1.72 2.49 -5.55
CA SER A 51 1.91 1.84 -4.25
C SER A 51 1.70 2.86 -3.11
N GLN A 52 1.49 2.36 -1.89
CA GLN A 52 1.32 3.17 -0.70
C GLN A 52 1.81 2.44 0.55
N ASP A 53 2.89 2.96 1.16
CA ASP A 53 3.36 2.52 2.47
C ASP A 53 3.03 3.48 3.60
N ALA A 54 3.20 2.99 4.82
CA ALA A 54 3.21 3.78 6.03
C ALA A 54 4.41 3.41 6.90
N LEU A 55 5.01 4.41 7.55
CA LEU A 55 5.99 4.22 8.62
C LEU A 55 5.37 4.69 9.93
N VAL A 56 5.29 3.79 10.92
CA VAL A 56 4.64 4.01 12.20
C VAL A 56 5.69 4.09 13.32
N GLU A 57 5.59 5.13 14.14
CA GLU A 57 6.45 5.29 15.31
C GLU A 57 6.28 4.11 16.29
N GLY A 58 7.38 3.60 16.82
CA GLY A 58 7.41 2.44 17.72
C GLY A 58 7.38 1.08 17.01
N ARG A 59 7.14 1.05 15.69
CA ARG A 59 7.24 -0.15 14.85
C ARG A 59 8.38 -0.02 13.83
N ASP A 60 8.34 1.01 12.99
CA ASP A 60 9.25 1.17 11.86
C ASP A 60 10.38 2.17 12.17
N PHE A 61 10.11 3.12 13.04
CA PHE A 61 11.08 4.11 13.50
C PHE A 61 10.80 4.59 14.93
N ARG A 62 11.74 5.37 15.47
CA ARG A 62 11.62 6.08 16.75
C ARG A 62 12.22 7.47 16.64
N TRP A 63 11.55 8.51 17.12
CA TRP A 63 12.06 9.89 17.04
C TRP A 63 13.39 10.07 17.77
N GLU A 64 13.69 9.26 18.78
CA GLU A 64 14.97 9.32 19.48
C GLU A 64 16.15 8.84 18.61
N TRP A 65 15.89 8.15 17.49
CA TRP A 65 16.91 7.53 16.64
C TRP A 65 16.99 8.11 15.22
N ILE A 66 15.99 8.88 14.78
CA ILE A 66 15.91 9.36 13.40
C ILE A 66 15.52 10.84 13.35
N SER A 67 16.18 11.60 12.47
CA SER A 67 15.74 12.97 12.16
C SER A 67 14.58 12.97 11.15
N PRO A 68 13.75 14.03 11.10
CA PRO A 68 12.68 14.15 10.12
C PRO A 68 13.13 14.00 8.66
N ARG A 69 14.33 14.50 8.33
CA ARG A 69 14.91 14.36 6.97
C ARG A 69 15.22 12.90 6.64
N GLN A 70 15.82 12.16 7.58
CA GLN A 70 16.12 10.75 7.39
C GLN A 70 14.83 9.92 7.30
N LEU A 71 13.81 10.25 8.09
CA LEU A 71 12.51 9.59 8.00
C LEU A 71 11.86 9.82 6.63
N GLY A 72 11.90 11.06 6.11
CA GLY A 72 11.40 11.37 4.78
C GLY A 72 12.15 10.64 3.66
N ALA A 73 13.48 10.53 3.77
CA ALA A 73 14.28 9.76 2.82
C ALA A 73 13.92 8.26 2.86
N ARG A 74 13.74 7.70 4.06
CA ARG A 74 13.33 6.30 4.24
C ARG A 74 11.92 6.04 3.73
N ALA A 75 10.99 6.98 3.93
CA ALA A 75 9.63 6.86 3.40
C ALA A 75 9.63 6.80 1.87
N LEU A 76 10.48 7.60 1.21
CA LEU A 76 10.68 7.52 -0.24
C LEU A 76 11.34 6.20 -0.64
N GLU A 77 12.37 5.76 0.10
CA GLU A 77 13.10 4.53 -0.22
C GLU A 77 12.18 3.29 -0.20
N VAL A 78 11.33 3.16 0.82
CA VAL A 78 10.40 2.02 0.94
C VAL A 78 9.37 2.06 -0.19
N SER A 79 8.68 3.19 -0.40
CA SER A 79 7.63 3.26 -1.42
C SER A 79 8.13 3.27 -2.87
N LEU A 80 9.42 3.48 -3.10
CA LEU A 80 10.04 3.33 -4.42
C LEU A 80 10.65 1.93 -4.64
N SER A 81 10.71 1.10 -3.59
CA SER A 81 11.24 -0.26 -3.70
C SER A 81 10.22 -1.29 -4.18
N ASP A 82 8.94 -0.94 -4.05
CA ASP A 82 7.80 -1.61 -4.67
C ASP A 82 7.79 -1.40 -6.20
#